data_AF-A0A661WJB9-F1
#
_entry.id   AF-A0A661WJB9-F1
#
_cell.length_a   1.000
_cell.length_b   1.000
_cell.length_c   1.000
_cell.angle_alpha   90.00
_cell.angle_beta   90.00
_cell.angle_gamma   90.00
#
_symmetry.space_group_name_H-M   'P 1'
#
loop_
_entity.id
_entity.type
_entity.pdbx_description
1 polymer ?
#
loop_
_entity_poly.entity_id
_entity_poly.type
_entity_poly.pdbx_seq_one_letter_code
_entity_poly.pdbx_strand_id
1 'polypeptide(L)'
;MMANWKIIHLGILIALALLISACGAPLLKAENPLIKADTALPATDIPPTYPPTEILSPTVIPEQTPETEETRSQDMITITLVFDNYPYKPGLETAWGFSAFITYQDQNVLFDTGATGNLLLKNMAALGINPTQIQNVVLSHEHSDHTGGMQALVSAGGDPK
;
A
#
# COMPACT_ATOMS: atom_id res chain seq x y z
N MET A 1 -3.75 -29.17 60.84
CA MET A 1 -4.26 -28.02 60.07
C MET A 1 -3.99 -28.30 58.59
N MET A 2 -5.00 -28.77 57.84
CA MET A 2 -4.89 -28.99 56.40
C MET A 2 -5.27 -27.67 55.69
N ALA A 3 -4.27 -26.98 55.15
CA ALA A 3 -4.50 -25.76 54.38
C ALA A 3 -5.28 -26.11 53.10
N ASN A 4 -6.26 -25.25 52.77
CA ASN A 4 -7.25 -25.43 51.72
C ASN A 4 -6.65 -25.43 50.30
N TRP A 5 -6.01 -26.54 49.92
CA TRP A 5 -5.52 -26.83 48.57
C TRP A 5 -6.61 -26.65 47.49
N LYS A 6 -7.87 -26.93 47.87
CA LYS A 6 -9.04 -26.74 47.01
C LYS A 6 -9.25 -25.29 46.56
N ILE A 7 -8.93 -24.31 47.41
CA ILE A 7 -9.11 -22.88 47.09
C ILE A 7 -8.01 -22.41 46.12
N ILE A 8 -6.78 -22.91 46.29
CA ILE A 8 -5.64 -22.57 45.43
C ILE A 8 -5.84 -23.16 44.02
N HIS A 9 -6.31 -24.41 43.92
CA HIS A 9 -6.62 -25.03 42.62
C HIS A 9 -7.80 -24.37 41.90
N LEU A 10 -8.83 -23.93 42.65
CA LEU A 10 -9.97 -23.20 42.07
C LEU A 10 -9.54 -21.83 41.54
N GLY A 11 -8.65 -21.12 42.24
CA GLY A 11 -8.11 -19.83 41.80
C GLY A 11 -7.29 -19.94 40.50
N ILE A 12 -6.46 -20.98 40.37
CA ILE A 12 -5.65 -21.21 39.16
C ILE A 12 -6.54 -21.57 37.95
N LEU A 13 -7.59 -22.38 38.15
CA LEU A 13 -8.53 -22.73 37.09
C LEU A 13 -9.35 -21.52 36.59
N ILE A 14 -9.75 -20.62 37.48
CA ILE A 14 -10.47 -19.39 37.10
C ILE A 14 -9.54 -18.42 36.34
N ALA A 15 -8.28 -18.28 36.77
CA ALA A 15 -7.30 -17.45 36.06
C ALA A 15 -6.98 -17.99 34.66
N LEU A 16 -6.86 -19.31 34.49
CA LEU A 16 -6.69 -19.95 33.17
C LEU A 16 -7.93 -19.78 32.28
N ALA A 17 -9.14 -19.90 32.82
CA ALA A 17 -10.37 -19.68 32.06
C ALA A 17 -10.52 -18.23 31.56
N LEU A 18 -10.06 -17.25 32.34
CA LEU A 18 -10.04 -15.83 31.94
C LEU A 18 -8.98 -15.53 30.87
N LEU A 19 -7.85 -16.26 30.86
CA LEU A 19 -6.82 -16.16 29.82
C LEU A 19 -7.26 -16.76 28.47
N ILE A 20 -8.16 -17.75 28.48
CA ILE A 20 -8.68 -18.39 27.25
C ILE A 20 -9.83 -17.57 26.64
N SER A 21 -10.50 -16.71 27.42
CA SER A 21 -11.60 -15.85 26.93
C SER A 21 -11.11 -14.57 26.21
N ALA A 22 -9.80 -14.38 26.05
CA ALA A 22 -9.21 -13.23 25.35
C ALA A 22 -8.91 -13.49 23.86
N CYS A 23 -9.37 -14.62 23.29
CA CYS A 23 -9.16 -14.92 21.88
C CYS A 23 -10.43 -15.47 21.22
N GLY A 24 -10.97 -14.72 20.26
CA GLY A 24 -11.84 -15.23 19.21
C GLY A 24 -13.35 -15.05 19.41
N ALA A 25 -13.86 -13.85 19.09
CA ALA A 25 -15.17 -13.78 18.44
C ALA A 25 -14.97 -13.92 16.91
N PRO A 26 -15.75 -14.75 16.21
CA PRO A 26 -15.63 -14.92 14.78
C PRO A 26 -16.14 -13.68 14.03
N LEU A 27 -15.47 -13.43 12.91
CA LEU A 27 -15.72 -12.43 11.87
C LEU A 27 -17.23 -12.24 11.59
N LEU A 28 -17.77 -11.08 11.99
CA LEU A 28 -18.94 -10.54 11.33
C LEU A 28 -18.48 -9.98 9.99
N LYS A 29 -19.01 -10.59 8.93
CA LYS A 29 -18.84 -10.22 7.54
C LYS A 29 -19.32 -8.78 7.35
N ALA A 30 -18.38 -7.86 7.18
CA ALA A 30 -18.70 -6.53 6.66
C ALA A 30 -18.98 -6.69 5.16
N GLU A 31 -20.23 -6.93 4.82
CA GLU A 31 -20.70 -6.80 3.44
C GLU A 31 -20.74 -5.30 3.15
N ASN A 32 -19.71 -4.79 2.46
CA ASN A 32 -19.64 -3.38 2.09
C ASN A 32 -20.76 -3.05 1.08
N PRO A 33 -21.73 -2.17 1.40
CA PRO A 33 -22.85 -1.87 0.52
C PRO A 33 -22.53 -0.85 -0.59
N LEU A 34 -21.25 -0.47 -0.77
CA LEU A 34 -20.86 0.58 -1.73
C LEU A 34 -20.42 0.07 -3.11
N ILE A 35 -20.59 -1.20 -3.44
CA ILE A 35 -20.57 -1.66 -4.84
C ILE A 35 -21.99 -2.03 -5.25
N LYS A 36 -22.83 -1.00 -5.43
CA LYS A 36 -23.97 -1.11 -6.32
C LYS A 36 -23.44 -0.76 -7.70
N ALA A 37 -23.29 -1.77 -8.54
CA ALA A 37 -22.96 -1.58 -9.94
C ALA A 37 -23.94 -0.59 -10.55
N ASP A 38 -23.43 0.56 -11.02
CA ASP A 38 -24.22 1.45 -11.84
C ASP A 38 -24.57 0.70 -13.12
N THR A 39 -25.86 0.39 -13.20
CA THR A 39 -26.59 -0.05 -14.37
C THR A 39 -26.20 0.78 -15.59
N ALA A 40 -25.90 0.05 -16.66
CA ALA A 40 -25.59 0.54 -17.99
C ALA A 40 -26.42 1.77 -18.40
N LEU A 41 -25.73 2.81 -18.89
CA LEU A 41 -26.36 3.89 -19.63
C LEU A 41 -26.82 3.36 -21.00
N PRO A 42 -28.04 3.68 -21.46
CA PRO A 42 -28.51 3.26 -22.77
C PRO A 42 -27.77 4.05 -23.87
N ALA A 43 -27.19 3.31 -24.83
CA ALA A 43 -26.68 3.89 -26.06
C ALA A 43 -27.86 4.41 -26.88
N THR A 44 -27.95 5.73 -27.07
CA THR A 44 -28.83 6.32 -28.08
C THR A 44 -28.09 6.39 -29.41
N ASP A 45 -28.50 5.56 -30.36
CA ASP A 45 -28.05 5.57 -31.74
C ASP A 45 -28.49 6.87 -32.43
N ILE A 46 -27.58 7.83 -32.55
CA ILE A 46 -27.66 8.88 -33.58
C ILE A 46 -26.32 8.87 -34.32
N PRO A 47 -26.28 8.47 -35.60
CA PRO A 47 -25.05 8.56 -36.37
C PRO A 47 -24.73 10.04 -36.64
N PRO A 48 -23.48 10.50 -36.44
CA PRO A 48 -23.09 11.84 -36.85
C PRO A 48 -23.08 11.92 -38.38
N THR A 49 -23.92 12.78 -38.93
CA THR A 49 -23.84 13.18 -40.34
C THR A 49 -22.69 14.17 -40.50
N TYR A 50 -21.57 13.71 -41.02
CA TYR A 50 -20.47 14.60 -41.42
C TYR A 50 -20.76 15.18 -42.81
N PRO A 51 -20.56 16.49 -43.04
CA PRO A 51 -20.55 17.04 -44.38
C PRO A 51 -19.35 16.50 -45.18
N PRO A 52 -19.42 16.43 -46.52
CA PRO A 52 -18.28 16.00 -47.33
C PRO A 52 -17.10 16.95 -47.14
N THR A 53 -15.97 16.42 -46.69
CA THR A 53 -14.69 17.13 -46.61
C THR A 53 -14.26 17.55 -48.02
N GLU A 54 -14.15 18.86 -48.26
CA GLU A 54 -13.49 19.38 -49.47
C GLU A 54 -12.02 18.95 -49.48
N ILE A 55 -11.62 18.28 -50.56
CA ILE A 55 -10.27 17.79 -50.75
C ILE A 55 -9.41 18.97 -51.23
N LEU A 56 -8.73 19.65 -50.31
CA LEU A 56 -7.72 20.63 -50.68
C LEU A 56 -6.46 19.91 -51.17
N SER A 57 -5.97 20.34 -52.34
CA SER A 57 -4.81 19.77 -53.02
C SER A 57 -3.54 19.85 -52.15
N PRO A 58 -2.60 18.89 -52.27
CA PRO A 58 -1.44 18.82 -51.40
C PRO A 58 -0.52 20.02 -51.65
N THR A 59 -0.35 20.84 -50.61
CA THR A 59 0.72 21.84 -50.53
C THR A 59 2.02 21.08 -50.29
N VAL A 60 3.01 21.34 -51.14
CA VAL A 60 4.37 20.81 -51.05
C VAL A 60 4.98 21.21 -49.70
N ILE A 61 5.18 20.24 -48.80
CA ILE A 61 5.92 20.44 -47.55
C ILE A 61 7.41 20.30 -47.89
N PRO A 62 8.27 21.25 -47.51
CA PRO A 62 9.71 21.13 -47.70
C PRO A 62 10.25 19.98 -46.84
N GLU A 63 11.13 19.21 -47.45
CA GLU A 63 11.79 18.04 -46.87
C GLU A 63 12.41 18.36 -45.50
N GLN A 64 11.76 17.88 -44.45
CA GLN A 64 12.29 17.96 -43.09
C GLN A 64 13.46 16.99 -42.97
N THR A 65 14.62 17.56 -42.65
CA THR A 65 15.81 16.83 -42.19
C THR A 65 15.41 15.95 -41.00
N PRO A 66 15.87 14.69 -40.90
CA PRO A 66 15.41 13.80 -39.85
C PRO A 66 15.98 14.30 -38.51
N GLU A 67 15.14 14.98 -37.74
CA GLU A 67 15.39 15.20 -36.33
C GLU A 67 15.46 13.84 -35.65
N THR A 68 16.58 13.60 -34.99
CA THR A 68 16.85 12.38 -34.25
C THR A 68 15.85 12.31 -33.10
N GLU A 69 14.83 11.46 -33.22
CA GLU A 69 13.95 11.11 -32.11
C GLU A 69 14.78 10.46 -31.00
N GLU A 70 15.26 11.26 -30.05
CA GLU A 70 15.66 10.74 -28.75
C GLU A 70 14.41 10.16 -28.10
N THR A 71 14.31 8.82 -28.13
CA THR A 71 13.27 8.08 -27.43
C THR A 71 13.46 8.33 -25.94
N ARG A 72 12.75 9.32 -25.38
CA ARG A 72 12.72 9.53 -23.93
C ARG A 72 12.21 8.24 -23.30
N SER A 73 13.08 7.58 -22.54
CA SER A 73 12.68 6.48 -21.64
C SER A 73 11.37 6.86 -20.96
N GLN A 74 10.34 6.02 -21.07
CA GLN A 74 9.12 6.22 -20.29
C GLN A 74 9.49 6.06 -18.81
N ASP A 75 9.46 7.16 -18.06
CA ASP A 75 9.76 7.14 -16.63
C ASP A 75 8.64 6.38 -15.90
N MET A 76 8.87 5.10 -15.65
CA MET A 76 7.92 4.22 -14.99
C MET A 76 7.88 4.51 -13.49
N ILE A 77 6.68 4.75 -12.97
CA ILE A 77 6.43 4.77 -11.53
C ILE A 77 6.30 3.32 -11.05
N THR A 78 7.03 2.95 -10.00
CA THR A 78 6.85 1.66 -9.31
C THR A 78 6.33 1.91 -7.90
N ILE A 79 5.32 1.14 -7.50
CA ILE A 79 4.76 1.15 -6.15
C ILE A 79 4.92 -0.26 -5.58
N THR A 80 5.68 -0.39 -4.50
CA THR A 80 5.91 -1.66 -3.80
C THR A 80 5.27 -1.60 -2.43
N LEU A 81 4.34 -2.50 -2.13
CA LEU A 81 3.77 -2.61 -0.79
C LEU A 81 4.81 -3.21 0.16
N VAL A 82 5.14 -2.46 1.21
CA VAL A 82 6.12 -2.85 2.23
C VAL A 82 5.42 -3.35 3.49
N PHE A 83 4.26 -2.80 3.82
CA PHE A 83 3.48 -3.14 5.00
C PHE A 83 1.99 -3.16 4.62
N ASP A 84 1.32 -4.28 4.89
CA ASP A 84 -0.11 -4.46 4.65
C ASP A 84 -0.66 -5.45 5.69
N ASN A 85 -1.98 -5.41 5.88
CA ASN A 85 -2.77 -6.36 6.65
C ASN A 85 -2.90 -7.71 5.95
N TYR A 86 -2.84 -7.72 4.62
CA TYR A 86 -3.06 -8.92 3.81
C TYR A 86 -1.75 -9.56 3.33
N PRO A 87 -1.60 -10.88 3.49
CA PRO A 87 -0.43 -11.58 2.95
C PRO A 87 -0.52 -11.67 1.43
N TYR A 88 0.60 -11.43 0.75
CA TYR A 88 0.71 -11.57 -0.71
C TYR A 88 1.94 -12.37 -1.13
N LYS A 89 3.13 -11.97 -0.64
CA LYS A 89 4.40 -12.59 -0.99
C LYS A 89 4.97 -13.37 0.20
N PRO A 90 5.34 -14.67 0.04
CA PRO A 90 6.03 -15.41 1.08
C PRO A 90 7.31 -14.70 1.53
N GLY A 91 7.56 -14.70 2.84
CA GLY A 91 8.72 -14.03 3.45
C GLY A 91 8.47 -12.57 3.86
N LEU A 92 7.28 -12.01 3.59
CA LEU A 92 6.84 -10.75 4.19
C LEU A 92 5.92 -11.01 5.39
N GLU A 93 6.15 -10.28 6.48
CA GLU A 93 5.27 -10.25 7.65
C GLU A 93 4.11 -9.26 7.41
N THR A 94 2.95 -9.50 8.04
CA THR A 94 1.77 -8.63 7.95
C THR A 94 1.29 -8.22 9.33
N ALA A 95 0.70 -7.05 9.44
CA ALA A 95 0.02 -6.56 10.64
C ALA A 95 -0.97 -5.45 10.26
N TRP A 96 -1.75 -4.96 11.22
CA TRP A 96 -2.63 -3.82 10.97
C TRP A 96 -1.83 -2.56 10.65
N GLY A 97 -1.98 -2.01 9.44
CA GLY A 97 -1.31 -0.79 8.99
C GLY A 97 -0.90 -0.80 7.52
N PHE A 98 -0.29 0.30 7.08
CA PHE A 98 0.07 0.47 5.68
C PHE A 98 1.45 1.12 5.51
N SER A 99 2.18 0.70 4.48
CA SER A 99 3.35 1.39 3.95
C SER A 99 3.65 0.95 2.52
N ALA A 100 3.99 1.90 1.66
CA ALA A 100 4.39 1.64 0.28
C ALA A 100 5.68 2.40 -0.08
N PHE A 101 6.62 1.71 -0.70
CA PHE A 101 7.83 2.29 -1.29
C PHE A 101 7.55 2.64 -2.75
N ILE A 102 7.66 3.93 -3.07
CA ILE A 102 7.34 4.49 -4.38
C ILE A 102 8.64 5.00 -5.01
N THR A 103 8.94 4.52 -6.21
CA THR A 103 10.10 4.97 -6.98
C THR A 103 9.65 5.63 -8.28
N TYR A 104 10.19 6.80 -8.58
CA TYR A 104 9.96 7.51 -9.84
C TYR A 104 11.20 8.33 -10.18
N GLN A 105 11.81 8.10 -11.35
CA GLN A 105 13.11 8.68 -11.71
C GLN A 105 14.14 8.45 -10.58
N ASP A 106 14.79 9.50 -10.10
CA ASP A 106 15.75 9.46 -9.00
C ASP A 106 15.09 9.67 -7.62
N GLN A 107 13.75 9.63 -7.55
CA GLN A 107 12.98 9.84 -6.32
C GLN A 107 12.57 8.52 -5.66
N ASN A 108 12.87 8.41 -4.37
CA ASN A 108 12.55 7.29 -3.50
C ASN A 108 11.72 7.79 -2.31
N VAL A 109 10.42 7.52 -2.35
CA VAL A 109 9.45 7.98 -1.34
C VAL A 109 8.93 6.77 -0.57
N LEU A 110 8.85 6.90 0.76
CA LEU A 110 8.10 5.96 1.59
C LEU A 110 6.77 6.62 1.99
N PHE A 111 5.66 6.08 1.52
CA PHE A 111 4.34 6.51 1.92
C PHE A 111 3.89 5.67 3.12
N ASP A 112 3.62 6.31 4.25
CA ASP A 112 3.40 5.71 5.57
C ASP A 112 4.51 4.75 6.03
N THR A 113 4.45 4.31 7.28
CA THR A 113 5.53 3.53 7.94
C THR A 113 5.00 2.30 8.68
N GLY A 114 3.71 1.98 8.53
CA GLY A 114 3.07 0.86 9.22
C GLY A 114 2.98 1.03 10.74
N ALA A 115 2.48 0.00 11.42
CA ALA A 115 2.30 0.01 12.87
C ALA A 115 3.57 -0.21 13.70
N THR A 116 4.55 -0.95 13.16
CA THR A 116 5.76 -1.28 13.93
C THR A 116 7.01 -1.20 13.07
N GLY A 117 8.02 -0.50 13.61
CA GLY A 117 9.29 -0.32 12.93
C GLY A 117 10.08 -1.61 12.67
N ASN A 118 10.02 -2.58 13.59
CA ASN A 118 10.70 -3.87 13.38
C ASN A 118 10.15 -4.62 12.17
N LEU A 119 8.82 -4.67 12.02
CA LEU A 119 8.18 -5.33 10.89
C LEU A 119 8.47 -4.55 9.59
N LEU A 120 8.35 -3.22 9.61
CA LEU A 120 8.72 -2.37 8.48
C LEU A 120 10.13 -2.69 7.99
N LEU A 121 11.13 -2.62 8.87
CA LEU A 121 12.54 -2.85 8.51
C LEU A 121 12.81 -4.29 8.03
N LYS A 122 12.16 -5.29 8.62
CA LYS A 122 12.26 -6.68 8.16
C LYS A 122 11.73 -6.84 6.73
N ASN A 123 10.55 -6.28 6.44
CA ASN A 123 9.97 -6.36 5.10
C ASN A 123 10.81 -5.57 4.08
N MET A 124 11.32 -4.40 4.46
CA MET A 124 12.28 -3.66 3.62
C MET A 124 13.51 -4.51 3.29
N ALA A 125 14.12 -5.16 4.29
CA ALA A 125 15.25 -6.05 4.07
C ALA A 125 14.90 -7.23 3.15
N ALA A 126 13.73 -7.86 3.35
CA ALA A 126 13.25 -8.96 2.50
C ALA A 126 12.96 -8.53 1.05
N LEU A 127 12.62 -7.24 0.84
CA LEU A 127 12.40 -6.63 -0.46
C LEU A 127 13.68 -6.04 -1.09
N GLY A 128 14.82 -6.06 -0.38
CA GLY A 128 16.06 -5.42 -0.85
C GLY A 128 16.03 -3.89 -0.80
N ILE A 129 15.15 -3.31 0.02
CA ILE A 129 15.01 -1.86 0.19
C ILE A 129 15.91 -1.43 1.36
N ASN A 130 16.92 -0.60 1.09
CA ASN A 130 17.75 0.00 2.11
C ASN A 130 17.07 1.26 2.69
N PRO A 131 16.87 1.37 4.02
CA PRO A 131 16.33 2.58 4.66
C PRO A 131 17.03 3.89 4.30
N THR A 132 18.35 3.85 4.06
CA THR A 132 19.14 5.05 3.75
C THR A 132 18.87 5.63 2.36
N GLN A 133 18.16 4.90 1.49
CA GLN A 133 17.81 5.36 0.15
C GLN A 133 16.49 6.13 0.10
N ILE A 134 15.71 6.10 1.18
CA ILE A 134 14.45 6.85 1.28
C ILE A 134 14.78 8.33 1.47
N GLN A 135 14.33 9.14 0.52
CA GLN A 135 14.61 10.57 0.49
C GLN A 135 13.48 11.39 1.13
N ASN A 136 12.24 10.92 1.02
CA ASN A 136 11.06 11.60 1.55
C ASN A 136 10.13 10.59 2.20
N VAL A 137 9.45 11.00 3.27
CA VAL A 137 8.34 10.25 3.87
C VAL A 137 7.07 11.06 3.78
N VAL A 138 6.01 10.46 3.24
CA VAL A 138 4.67 11.07 3.23
C VAL A 138 3.81 10.31 4.22
N LEU A 139 3.26 11.00 5.21
CA LEU A 139 2.32 10.43 6.17
C LEU A 139 0.90 10.81 5.77
N SER A 140 0.03 9.82 5.61
CA SER A 140 -1.36 10.02 5.22
C SER A 140 -2.20 10.67 6.32
N HIS A 141 -2.01 10.23 7.57
CA HIS A 141 -2.68 10.74 8.76
C HIS A 141 -1.97 10.25 10.05
N GLU A 142 -2.41 10.74 11.20
CA GLU A 142 -1.73 10.62 12.50
C GLU A 142 -2.07 9.35 13.31
N HIS A 143 -2.52 8.28 12.68
CA HIS A 143 -2.72 7.02 13.39
C HIS A 143 -1.43 6.20 13.51
N SER A 144 -1.33 5.40 14.58
CA SER A 144 -0.11 4.64 14.88
C SER A 144 0.20 3.56 13.85
N ASP A 145 -0.82 3.05 13.16
CA ASP A 145 -0.70 2.05 12.10
C ASP A 145 -0.18 2.61 10.76
N HIS A 146 0.04 3.92 10.71
CA HIS A 146 0.66 4.64 9.59
C HIS A 146 1.97 5.31 10.00
N THR A 147 2.13 5.68 11.28
CA THR A 147 3.28 6.46 11.79
C THR A 147 4.25 5.66 12.67
N GLY A 148 3.89 4.44 13.06
CA GLY A 148 4.59 3.64 14.07
C GLY A 148 5.97 3.12 13.66
N GLY A 149 6.30 3.15 12.37
CA GLY A 149 7.63 2.76 11.87
C GLY A 149 8.66 3.89 11.84
N MET A 150 8.25 5.15 11.99
CA MET A 150 9.11 6.32 11.77
C MET A 150 10.39 6.31 12.62
N GLN A 151 10.28 6.01 13.91
CA GLN A 151 11.45 6.00 14.81
C GLN A 151 12.50 4.96 14.39
N ALA A 152 12.06 3.77 13.99
CA ALA A 152 12.98 2.72 13.57
C ALA A 152 13.62 3.04 12.21
N LEU A 153 12.87 3.66 11.30
CA LEU A 153 13.38 4.13 10.02
C LEU A 153 14.55 5.11 10.21
N VAL A 154 14.37 6.13 11.06
CA VAL A 154 15.44 7.10 11.39
C VAL A 154 16.60 6.42 12.10
N SER A 155 16.32 5.52 13.05
CA SER A 155 17.36 4.78 13.78
C SER A 155 18.19 3.86 12.88
N ALA A 156 17.62 3.41 11.75
CA ALA A 156 18.31 2.62 10.74
C ALA A 156 19.15 3.46 9.76
N GLY A 157 19.27 4.78 10.00
CA GLY A 157 20.06 5.69 9.18
C GLY A 157 19.28 6.39 8.06
N GLY A 158 17.94 6.26 8.03
CA GLY A 158 17.11 7.10 7.17
C GLY A 158 17.16 8.57 7.61
N ASP A 159 17.33 9.48 6.66
CA ASP A 159 17.23 10.93 6.86
C ASP A 159 16.22 11.55 5.86
N PRO A 160 14.95 11.10 5.88
CA PRO A 160 13.95 11.59 4.94
C PRO A 160 13.63 13.07 5.21
N LYS A 161 13.38 13.81 4.13
CA LYS A 161 12.91 15.21 4.15
C LYS A 161 11.41 15.31 4.36
#